data_AF-A0A6J6DE50-F1
#
_entry.id   AF-A0A6J6DE50-F1
#
_cell.length_a   1.000
_cell.length_b   1.000
_cell.length_c   1.000
_cell.angle_alpha   90.00
_cell.angle_beta   90.00
_cell.angle_gamma   90.00
#
_symmetry.space_group_name_H-M   'P 1'
#
loop_
_entity.id
_entity.type
_entity.pdbx_description
1 polymer ?
#
loop_
_entity_poly.entity_id
_entity_poly.type
_entity_poly.pdbx_seq_one_letter_code
_entity_poly.pdbx_strand_id
1 'polypeptide(L)'
;MRERFGNESGGVTVLVATVVASLLLIGSIALVVDSGVVYLERRAVANAAQSAALALARECVTDPRNCIRSTMPQDLANANSPDSLTAVVEICVNGKTITQANCAATTPSTIDCSAVPVTESQWVRVRTQSKSQIPGVGVETFFSQNRNETLKACAQARWGNAASASSFTPFGISICEWARNKSGILREYTTNNGVAPCSWTFADMNGETTTATGISGWVALDLMSTSIPASARASVACPNPATESGAYLRVGYELSQITKSQSSQDYCGNGNLASKMNQWLERTLYIPLVSTPKLSGQATVHRIEAFAGFKLLGYALLRGQGNASTTGGNFPNGNWCPNNTSCIYGEFVSTFSPNSEVNTDPNVPQVGLQAIQLFQDYEQ
;
A
#
# COMPACT_ATOMS: atom_id res chain seq x y z
N MET A 1 -59.12 -73.05 -12.64
CA MET A 1 -59.23 -71.64 -12.23
C MET A 1 -58.16 -71.35 -11.17
N ARG A 2 -56.88 -71.44 -11.56
CA ARG A 2 -55.72 -71.12 -10.73
C ARG A 2 -54.61 -70.72 -11.68
N GLU A 3 -53.84 -69.72 -11.28
CA GLU A 3 -52.70 -69.09 -11.99
C GLU A 3 -53.02 -67.92 -12.93
N ARG A 4 -53.13 -66.72 -12.33
CA ARG A 4 -52.90 -65.44 -13.04
C ARG A 4 -52.55 -64.24 -12.13
N PHE A 5 -51.92 -64.46 -10.97
CA PHE A 5 -51.51 -63.37 -10.06
C PHE A 5 -50.03 -63.46 -9.65
N GLY A 6 -49.14 -63.71 -10.62
CA GLY A 6 -47.70 -63.86 -10.37
C GLY A 6 -46.80 -62.71 -10.82
N ASN A 7 -47.31 -61.59 -11.36
CA ASN A 7 -46.46 -60.68 -12.15
C ASN A 7 -46.62 -59.16 -11.92
N GLU A 8 -47.29 -58.70 -10.85
CA GLU A 8 -47.48 -57.25 -10.59
C GLU A 8 -46.34 -56.60 -9.79
N SER A 9 -45.43 -57.39 -9.21
CA SER A 9 -44.28 -56.89 -8.44
C SER A 9 -43.31 -56.04 -9.27
N GLY A 10 -43.25 -56.21 -10.59
CA GLY A 10 -42.39 -55.41 -11.47
C GLY A 10 -42.85 -53.96 -11.66
N GLY A 11 -44.15 -53.73 -11.83
CA GLY A 11 -44.70 -52.38 -12.07
C GLY A 11 -44.60 -51.47 -10.84
N VAL A 12 -44.87 -52.04 -9.66
CA VAL A 12 -44.68 -51.33 -8.38
C VAL A 12 -43.20 -50.98 -8.17
N THR A 13 -42.28 -51.87 -8.54
CA THR A 13 -40.84 -51.61 -8.40
C THR A 13 -40.39 -50.42 -9.27
N VAL A 14 -40.87 -50.31 -10.51
CA VAL A 14 -40.53 -49.18 -11.40
C VAL A 14 -41.10 -47.86 -10.86
N LEU A 15 -42.32 -47.87 -10.33
CA LEU A 15 -42.95 -46.68 -9.77
C LEU A 15 -42.23 -46.21 -8.49
N VAL A 16 -41.89 -47.14 -7.59
CA VAL A 16 -41.10 -46.83 -6.40
C VAL A 16 -39.71 -46.30 -6.80
N ALA A 17 -39.04 -46.95 -7.76
CA ALA A 17 -37.73 -46.53 -8.23
C ALA A 17 -37.75 -45.12 -8.84
N THR A 18 -38.76 -44.79 -9.64
CA THR A 18 -38.90 -43.45 -10.25
C THR A 18 -39.22 -42.36 -9.23
N VAL A 19 -40.08 -42.64 -8.25
CA VAL A 19 -40.36 -41.70 -7.15
C VAL A 19 -39.10 -41.46 -6.30
N VAL A 20 -38.40 -42.53 -5.90
CA VAL A 20 -37.16 -42.42 -5.12
C VAL A 20 -36.10 -41.66 -5.90
N ALA A 21 -35.90 -41.97 -7.19
CA ALA A 21 -34.95 -41.24 -8.04
C ALA A 21 -35.30 -39.75 -8.15
N SER A 22 -36.58 -39.41 -8.33
CA SER A 22 -37.02 -38.02 -8.43
C SER A 22 -36.81 -37.26 -7.11
N LEU A 23 -37.10 -37.88 -5.98
CA LEU A 23 -36.88 -37.29 -4.65
C LEU A 23 -35.39 -37.08 -4.36
N LEU A 24 -34.52 -38.00 -4.78
CA LEU A 24 -33.06 -37.85 -4.66
C LEU A 24 -32.53 -36.69 -5.52
N LEU A 25 -33.07 -36.51 -6.73
CA LEU A 25 -32.70 -35.40 -7.60
C LEU A 25 -33.13 -34.05 -6.98
N ILE A 26 -34.36 -33.94 -6.50
CA ILE A 26 -34.85 -32.72 -5.85
C ILE A 26 -34.05 -32.42 -4.57
N GLY A 27 -33.80 -33.46 -3.76
CA GLY A 27 -32.99 -33.32 -2.54
C GLY A 27 -31.57 -32.85 -2.79
N SER A 28 -30.92 -33.34 -3.86
CA SER A 28 -29.57 -32.89 -4.22
C SER A 28 -29.55 -31.46 -4.75
N ILE A 29 -30.53 -31.05 -5.56
CA ILE A 29 -30.66 -29.64 -6.01
C ILE A 29 -30.84 -28.70 -4.82
N ALA A 30 -31.70 -29.04 -3.86
CA ALA A 30 -31.93 -28.23 -2.67
C ALA A 30 -30.62 -28.03 -1.87
N LEU A 31 -29.82 -29.08 -1.70
CA LEU A 31 -28.54 -29.00 -0.98
C LEU A 31 -27.50 -28.13 -1.72
N VAL A 32 -27.47 -28.20 -3.05
CA VAL A 32 -26.60 -27.34 -3.86
C VAL A 32 -27.02 -25.87 -3.75
N VAL A 33 -28.31 -25.58 -3.77
CA VAL A 33 -28.82 -24.20 -3.60
C VAL A 33 -28.46 -23.67 -2.21
N ASP A 34 -28.69 -24.47 -1.16
CA ASP A 34 -28.39 -24.09 0.23
C ASP A 34 -26.91 -23.79 0.43
N SER A 35 -26.03 -24.70 -0.03
CA SER A 35 -24.58 -24.47 0.04
C SER A 35 -24.14 -23.25 -0.77
N GLY A 36 -24.79 -22.99 -1.91
CA GLY A 36 -24.55 -21.79 -2.72
C GLY A 36 -24.89 -20.49 -1.98
N VAL A 37 -26.07 -20.42 -1.34
CA VAL A 37 -26.49 -19.25 -0.56
C VAL A 37 -25.53 -18.99 0.61
N VAL A 38 -25.22 -20.02 1.39
CA VAL A 38 -24.29 -19.90 2.52
C VAL A 38 -22.89 -19.48 2.04
N TYR A 39 -22.43 -20.01 0.91
CA TYR A 39 -21.13 -19.64 0.34
C TYR A 39 -21.09 -18.17 -0.10
N LEU A 40 -22.13 -17.69 -0.80
CA LEU A 40 -22.22 -16.29 -1.23
C LEU A 40 -22.24 -15.35 -0.04
N GLU A 41 -23.03 -15.67 0.99
CA GLU A 41 -23.14 -14.85 2.19
C GLU A 41 -21.82 -14.82 2.97
N ARG A 42 -21.14 -15.97 3.11
CA ARG A 42 -19.82 -16.03 3.75
C ARG A 42 -18.82 -15.13 3.05
N ARG A 43 -18.83 -15.11 1.71
CA ARG A 43 -17.95 -14.25 0.92
C ARG A 43 -18.30 -12.77 1.07
N ALA A 44 -19.58 -12.42 1.11
CA ALA A 44 -20.03 -11.05 1.35
C ALA A 44 -19.55 -10.52 2.70
N VAL A 45 -19.79 -11.28 3.79
CA VAL A 45 -19.38 -10.88 5.15
C VAL A 45 -17.85 -10.80 5.29
N ALA A 46 -17.09 -11.69 4.63
CA ALA A 46 -15.63 -11.66 4.62
C ALA A 46 -15.06 -10.44 3.86
N ASN A 47 -15.57 -10.15 2.66
CA ASN A 47 -15.18 -8.97 1.89
C ASN A 47 -15.53 -7.67 2.64
N ALA A 48 -16.68 -7.65 3.31
CA ALA A 48 -17.10 -6.56 4.17
C ALA A 48 -16.11 -6.36 5.35
N ALA A 49 -15.67 -7.43 6.01
CA ALA A 49 -14.67 -7.32 7.08
C ALA A 49 -13.34 -6.75 6.57
N GLN A 50 -12.82 -7.27 5.45
CA GLN A 50 -11.53 -6.86 4.88
C GLN A 50 -11.53 -5.41 4.43
N SER A 51 -12.58 -4.99 3.70
CA SER A 51 -12.73 -3.60 3.25
C SER A 51 -12.85 -2.63 4.43
N ALA A 52 -13.66 -2.99 5.43
CA ALA A 52 -13.82 -2.21 6.65
C ALA A 52 -12.50 -2.10 7.44
N ALA A 53 -11.75 -3.19 7.59
CA ALA A 53 -10.45 -3.19 8.28
C ALA A 53 -9.40 -2.34 7.55
N LEU A 54 -9.31 -2.46 6.22
CA LEU A 54 -8.35 -1.68 5.42
C LEU A 54 -8.65 -0.18 5.47
N ALA A 55 -9.92 0.18 5.38
CA ALA A 55 -10.37 1.56 5.46
C ALA A 55 -10.17 2.15 6.86
N LEU A 56 -10.50 1.39 7.89
CA LEU A 56 -10.28 1.81 9.27
C LEU A 56 -8.79 2.01 9.56
N ALA A 57 -7.92 1.13 9.06
CA ALA A 57 -6.47 1.30 9.17
C ALA A 57 -6.02 2.60 8.50
N ARG A 58 -6.55 2.90 7.31
CA ARG A 58 -6.27 4.16 6.60
C ARG A 58 -6.70 5.37 7.41
N GLU A 59 -7.87 5.31 8.03
CA GLU A 59 -8.37 6.39 8.87
C GLU A 59 -7.54 6.55 10.14
N CYS A 60 -7.18 5.46 10.82
CA CYS A 60 -6.31 5.50 12.01
C CYS A 60 -4.92 6.05 11.72
N VAL A 61 -4.48 5.96 10.47
CA VAL A 61 -3.25 6.60 10.01
C VAL A 61 -3.43 8.11 9.83
N THR A 62 -4.48 8.53 9.12
CA THR A 62 -4.67 9.96 8.77
C THR A 62 -5.20 10.79 9.92
N ASP A 63 -6.06 10.20 10.74
CA ASP A 63 -6.66 10.81 11.92
C ASP A 63 -6.69 9.78 13.06
N PRO A 64 -5.54 9.58 13.75
CA PRO A 64 -5.45 8.62 14.83
C PRO A 64 -6.47 8.86 15.94
N ARG A 65 -6.96 10.12 16.10
CA ARG A 65 -7.86 10.52 17.19
C ARG A 65 -9.30 10.09 17.00
N ASN A 66 -9.76 10.06 15.76
CA ASN A 66 -11.17 9.85 15.46
C ASN A 66 -11.50 8.45 14.96
N CYS A 67 -10.50 7.64 14.59
CA CYS A 67 -10.78 6.34 13.96
C CYS A 67 -11.54 5.33 14.86
N ILE A 68 -11.41 5.39 16.19
CA ILE A 68 -12.22 4.54 17.11
C ILE A 68 -13.72 4.82 16.99
N ARG A 69 -14.11 6.05 16.64
CA ARG A 69 -15.51 6.49 16.54
C ARG A 69 -16.01 6.52 15.10
N SER A 70 -15.23 5.97 14.16
CA SER A 70 -15.57 5.99 12.75
C SER A 70 -16.82 5.17 12.45
N THR A 71 -17.72 5.73 11.66
CA THR A 71 -18.84 5.00 11.05
C THR A 71 -18.45 4.33 9.73
N MET A 72 -17.30 4.69 9.16
CA MET A 72 -16.80 4.20 7.88
C MET A 72 -16.75 2.66 7.78
N PRO A 73 -16.33 1.91 8.83
CA PRO A 73 -16.38 0.45 8.80
C PRO A 73 -17.78 -0.10 8.51
N GLN A 74 -18.81 0.51 9.10
CA GLN A 74 -20.20 0.07 8.93
C GLN A 74 -20.74 0.44 7.53
N ASP A 75 -20.39 1.62 7.04
CA ASP A 75 -20.79 2.05 5.69
C ASP A 75 -20.17 1.15 4.62
N LEU A 76 -18.89 0.78 4.77
CA LEU A 76 -18.21 -0.15 3.87
C LEU A 76 -18.71 -1.59 4.01
N ALA A 77 -19.06 -2.03 5.20
CA ALA A 77 -19.66 -3.34 5.38
C ALA A 77 -20.98 -3.46 4.61
N ASN A 78 -21.83 -2.44 4.69
CA ASN A 78 -23.08 -2.41 3.92
C ASN A 78 -22.82 -2.30 2.41
N ALA A 79 -21.88 -1.46 1.97
CA ALA A 79 -21.56 -1.28 0.55
C ALA A 79 -20.96 -2.54 -0.11
N ASN A 80 -20.35 -3.43 0.69
CA ASN A 80 -19.79 -4.70 0.22
C ASN A 80 -20.76 -5.89 0.42
N SER A 81 -21.99 -5.63 0.84
CA SER A 81 -23.07 -6.62 0.93
C SER A 81 -24.06 -6.41 -0.21
N PRO A 82 -24.40 -7.44 -1.03
CA PRO A 82 -25.34 -7.29 -2.14
C PRO A 82 -26.72 -6.72 -1.76
N ASP A 83 -27.11 -6.94 -0.51
CA ASP A 83 -28.38 -6.53 0.10
C ASP A 83 -28.24 -5.39 1.11
N SER A 84 -27.02 -4.87 1.33
CA SER A 84 -26.70 -3.90 2.38
C SER A 84 -27.00 -4.38 3.81
N LEU A 85 -26.97 -5.70 4.05
CA LEU A 85 -27.26 -6.29 5.36
C LEU A 85 -26.03 -6.98 5.97
N THR A 86 -24.99 -6.20 6.24
CA THR A 86 -23.85 -6.67 7.05
C THR A 86 -23.60 -5.73 8.21
N ALA A 87 -23.55 -6.24 9.43
CA ALA A 87 -23.31 -5.44 10.63
C ALA A 87 -21.86 -5.58 11.11
N VAL A 88 -21.24 -4.47 11.51
CA VAL A 88 -19.98 -4.49 12.25
C VAL A 88 -20.30 -4.72 13.73
N VAL A 89 -19.83 -5.85 14.28
CA VAL A 89 -20.10 -6.24 15.68
C VAL A 89 -18.99 -5.82 16.63
N GLU A 90 -17.78 -5.68 16.11
CA GLU A 90 -16.63 -5.27 16.88
C GLU A 90 -15.68 -4.48 16.00
N ILE A 91 -15.28 -3.33 16.51
CA ILE A 91 -14.09 -2.61 16.07
C ILE A 91 -13.10 -2.72 17.23
N CYS A 92 -11.88 -3.09 16.90
CA CYS A 92 -10.77 -3.08 17.83
C CYS A 92 -9.60 -2.36 17.17
N VAL A 93 -9.05 -1.38 17.87
CA VAL A 93 -7.92 -0.56 17.40
C VAL A 93 -6.79 -0.68 18.41
N ASN A 94 -5.60 -0.99 17.93
CA ASN A 94 -4.37 -0.84 18.67
C ASN A 94 -3.39 0.00 17.87
N GLY A 95 -3.20 1.26 18.27
CA GLY A 95 -2.20 2.15 17.70
C GLY A 95 -1.37 2.81 18.80
N LYS A 96 -0.20 3.32 18.44
CA LYS A 96 0.76 3.94 19.37
C LYS A 96 0.15 5.07 20.21
N THR A 97 -0.70 5.90 19.59
CA THR A 97 -1.35 7.04 20.25
C THR A 97 -2.72 6.71 20.82
N ILE A 98 -3.38 5.68 20.28
CA ILE A 98 -4.76 5.31 20.59
C ILE A 98 -4.94 3.81 20.58
N THR A 99 -5.29 3.26 21.74
CA THR A 99 -5.61 1.85 21.93
C THR A 99 -7.02 1.76 22.53
N GLN A 100 -7.84 0.90 21.95
CA GLN A 100 -9.14 0.58 22.52
C GLN A 100 -8.97 -0.40 23.68
N ALA A 101 -9.45 -0.02 24.87
CA ALA A 101 -9.13 -0.74 26.11
C ALA A 101 -9.72 -2.16 26.22
N ASN A 102 -10.71 -2.53 25.40
CA ASN A 102 -11.50 -3.76 25.58
C ASN A 102 -11.76 -4.50 24.26
N CYS A 103 -10.70 -4.87 23.57
CA CYS A 103 -10.81 -5.78 22.43
C CYS A 103 -11.09 -7.20 22.91
N ALA A 104 -12.09 -7.87 22.32
CA ALA A 104 -12.37 -9.26 22.69
C ALA A 104 -11.20 -10.17 22.27
N ALA A 105 -10.95 -11.25 23.02
CA ALA A 105 -9.93 -12.21 22.63
C ALA A 105 -10.26 -12.85 21.27
N THR A 106 -9.23 -13.18 20.48
CA THR A 106 -9.38 -14.06 19.32
C THR A 106 -9.58 -15.50 19.78
N THR A 107 -10.41 -16.23 19.06
CA THR A 107 -10.60 -17.68 19.23
C THR A 107 -9.86 -18.43 18.12
N PRO A 108 -9.26 -19.59 18.38
CA PRO A 108 -8.59 -20.39 17.37
C PRO A 108 -9.61 -21.14 16.49
N SER A 109 -10.47 -20.40 15.80
CA SER A 109 -11.49 -20.92 14.89
C SER A 109 -11.22 -20.43 13.46
N THR A 110 -11.71 -21.15 12.46
CA THR A 110 -11.60 -20.79 11.03
C THR A 110 -12.48 -19.59 10.63
N ILE A 111 -13.23 -19.03 11.58
CA ILE A 111 -14.19 -17.93 11.38
C ILE A 111 -13.68 -16.62 12.01
N ASP A 112 -12.76 -16.74 12.97
CA ASP A 112 -12.18 -15.61 13.69
C ASP A 112 -10.75 -15.35 13.22
N CYS A 113 -10.27 -14.13 13.44
CA CYS A 113 -8.93 -13.79 13.02
C CYS A 113 -7.90 -14.52 13.87
N SER A 114 -6.73 -14.77 13.27
CA SER A 114 -5.56 -15.23 13.99
C SER A 114 -5.06 -14.18 15.01
N ALA A 115 -4.32 -14.65 16.02
CA ALA A 115 -3.77 -13.77 17.04
C ALA A 115 -2.70 -12.86 16.42
N VAL A 116 -2.79 -11.56 16.71
CA VAL A 116 -1.83 -10.57 16.22
C VAL A 116 -0.45 -10.84 16.88
N PRO A 117 0.66 -10.88 16.11
CA PRO A 117 1.99 -11.02 16.69
C PRO A 117 2.29 -9.90 17.69
N VAL A 118 2.96 -10.24 18.80
CA VAL A 118 3.30 -9.28 19.87
C VAL A 118 4.22 -8.13 19.43
N THR A 119 4.87 -8.27 18.28
CA THR A 119 5.74 -7.26 17.67
C THR A 119 4.95 -6.16 16.95
N GLU A 120 3.68 -6.38 16.66
CA GLU A 120 2.83 -5.42 15.93
C GLU A 120 2.21 -4.41 16.90
N SER A 121 2.62 -3.16 16.76
CA SER A 121 2.13 -2.05 17.60
C SER A 121 0.99 -1.25 16.97
N GLN A 122 0.70 -1.47 15.69
CA GLN A 122 -0.22 -0.67 14.90
C GLN A 122 -1.11 -1.57 14.03
N TRP A 123 -2.29 -1.89 14.54
CA TRP A 123 -3.26 -2.74 13.86
C TRP A 123 -4.70 -2.41 14.25
N VAL A 124 -5.61 -2.79 13.37
CA VAL A 124 -7.06 -2.76 13.60
C VAL A 124 -7.63 -4.14 13.29
N ARG A 125 -8.73 -4.45 13.95
CA ARG A 125 -9.54 -5.64 13.70
C ARG A 125 -10.98 -5.22 13.59
N VAL A 126 -11.65 -5.75 12.57
CA VAL A 126 -13.09 -5.58 12.37
C VAL A 126 -13.72 -6.95 12.31
N ARG A 127 -14.76 -7.17 13.13
CA ARG A 127 -15.63 -8.33 13.02
C ARG A 127 -16.95 -7.91 12.42
N THR A 128 -17.39 -8.64 11.41
CA THR A 128 -18.68 -8.45 10.75
C THR A 128 -19.57 -9.66 10.97
N GLN A 129 -20.87 -9.46 10.83
CA GLN A 129 -21.85 -10.53 10.80
C GLN A 129 -22.93 -10.26 9.76
N SER A 130 -23.49 -11.32 9.18
CA SER A 130 -24.68 -11.22 8.32
C SER A 130 -25.87 -10.70 9.12
N LYS A 131 -26.73 -9.94 8.46
CA LYS A 131 -27.99 -9.44 9.02
C LYS A 131 -29.14 -9.88 8.11
N SER A 132 -30.30 -10.15 8.69
CA SER A 132 -31.54 -10.35 7.93
C SER A 132 -32.45 -9.14 8.06
N GLN A 133 -33.35 -8.97 7.08
CA GLN A 133 -34.42 -7.96 7.12
C GLN A 133 -35.44 -8.26 8.22
N ILE A 134 -35.58 -9.54 8.60
CA ILE A 134 -36.46 -9.98 9.67
C ILE A 134 -35.62 -10.15 10.95
N PRO A 135 -35.90 -9.41 12.03
CA PRO A 135 -35.19 -9.57 13.30
C PRO A 135 -35.24 -11.01 13.80
N GLY A 136 -34.08 -11.58 14.09
CA GLY A 136 -33.96 -12.94 14.59
C GLY A 136 -33.81 -13.99 13.49
N VAL A 137 -34.01 -13.68 12.22
CA VAL A 137 -33.79 -14.66 11.14
C VAL A 137 -32.33 -14.62 10.71
N GLY A 138 -31.67 -15.79 10.63
CA GLY A 138 -30.30 -15.93 10.11
C GLY A 138 -30.26 -16.06 8.59
N VAL A 139 -29.23 -16.72 8.07
CA VAL A 139 -29.20 -17.11 6.66
C VAL A 139 -30.26 -18.18 6.42
N GLU A 140 -31.31 -17.83 5.68
CA GLU A 140 -32.36 -18.78 5.31
C GLU A 140 -31.90 -19.68 4.19
N THR A 141 -31.97 -20.98 4.43
CA THR A 141 -31.78 -22.01 3.41
C THR A 141 -33.02 -22.90 3.35
N PHE A 142 -33.17 -23.67 2.28
CA PHE A 142 -34.28 -24.61 2.10
C PHE A 142 -34.46 -25.54 3.32
N PHE A 143 -33.35 -25.99 3.90
CA PHE A 143 -33.33 -26.87 5.08
C PHE A 143 -33.17 -26.16 6.44
N SER A 144 -32.81 -24.87 6.50
CA SER A 144 -32.52 -24.16 7.77
C SER A 144 -33.68 -23.31 8.32
N GLN A 145 -34.86 -23.35 7.70
CA GLN A 145 -36.01 -22.49 8.01
C GLN A 145 -36.20 -22.28 9.53
N ASN A 146 -36.14 -21.01 9.97
CA ASN A 146 -36.26 -20.53 11.35
C ASN A 146 -35.04 -20.75 12.28
N ARG A 147 -33.81 -20.82 11.76
CA ARG A 147 -32.59 -20.74 12.59
C ARG A 147 -32.01 -19.32 12.62
N ASN A 148 -31.63 -18.88 13.83
CA ASN A 148 -30.96 -17.61 14.07
C ASN A 148 -29.44 -17.72 13.85
N GLU A 149 -29.01 -18.43 12.80
CA GLU A 149 -27.59 -18.59 12.51
C GLU A 149 -27.10 -17.43 11.64
N THR A 150 -26.33 -16.53 12.26
CA THR A 150 -25.60 -15.46 11.59
C THR A 150 -24.21 -15.93 11.19
N LEU A 151 -23.81 -15.67 9.95
CA LEU A 151 -22.42 -15.87 9.54
C LEU A 151 -21.58 -14.73 10.08
N LYS A 152 -20.37 -15.04 10.52
CA LYS A 152 -19.41 -14.06 11.04
C LYS A 152 -18.17 -14.10 10.17
N ALA A 153 -17.48 -12.97 10.08
CA ALA A 153 -16.13 -12.91 9.57
C ALA A 153 -15.32 -11.94 10.40
N CYS A 154 -14.01 -12.10 10.33
CA CYS A 154 -13.06 -11.24 10.99
C CYS A 154 -11.98 -10.88 9.97
N ALA A 155 -11.54 -9.62 9.99
CA ALA A 155 -10.35 -9.22 9.27
C ALA A 155 -9.49 -8.29 10.14
N GLN A 156 -8.18 -8.38 9.95
CA GLN A 156 -7.20 -7.50 10.57
C GLN A 156 -6.41 -6.76 9.51
N ALA A 157 -6.09 -5.51 9.78
CA ALA A 157 -5.17 -4.71 8.97
C ALA A 157 -4.12 -4.08 9.88
N ARG A 158 -2.88 -4.04 9.42
CA ARG A 158 -1.78 -3.29 10.04
C ARG A 158 -1.36 -2.14 9.15
N TRP A 159 -0.78 -1.13 9.78
CA TRP A 159 -0.16 -0.01 9.08
C TRP A 159 1.18 0.33 9.66
N GLY A 160 2.02 0.98 8.87
CA GLY A 160 3.32 1.45 9.30
C GLY A 160 4.09 2.06 8.14
N ASN A 161 5.41 2.13 8.29
CA ASN A 161 6.28 2.68 7.27
C ASN A 161 6.26 1.81 6.00
N ALA A 162 6.32 2.42 4.82
CA ALA A 162 6.39 1.68 3.58
C ALA A 162 7.78 1.04 3.40
N ALA A 163 7.84 -0.30 3.33
CA ALA A 163 9.08 -1.01 3.02
C ALA A 163 9.54 -0.80 1.56
N SER A 164 8.61 -0.39 0.69
CA SER A 164 8.83 -0.29 -0.74
C SER A 164 7.97 0.78 -1.40
N ALA A 165 8.41 1.27 -2.56
CA ALA A 165 7.59 2.13 -3.39
C ALA A 165 7.94 1.96 -4.86
N SER A 166 6.93 2.15 -5.72
CA SER A 166 7.17 2.33 -7.16
C SER A 166 7.57 3.79 -7.39
N SER A 167 8.85 4.03 -7.68
CA SER A 167 9.38 5.34 -8.00
C SER A 167 9.40 5.54 -9.53
N PHE A 168 8.77 6.61 -9.99
CA PHE A 168 8.81 7.02 -11.40
C PHE A 168 9.93 8.03 -11.67
N THR A 169 10.57 8.57 -10.64
CA THR A 169 11.50 9.69 -10.79
C THR A 169 12.93 9.24 -10.56
N PRO A 170 13.86 9.55 -11.48
CA PRO A 170 15.27 9.18 -11.37
C PRO A 170 16.01 10.12 -10.43
N PHE A 171 15.40 10.52 -9.31
CA PHE A 171 16.06 11.32 -8.29
C PHE A 171 15.61 10.93 -6.88
N GLY A 172 16.55 11.05 -5.95
CA GLY A 172 16.32 10.90 -4.52
C GLY A 172 16.67 12.18 -3.78
N ILE A 173 16.09 12.33 -2.60
CA ILE A 173 16.34 13.46 -1.72
C ILE A 173 17.05 12.93 -0.49
N SER A 174 18.01 13.68 0.05
CA SER A 174 18.61 13.28 1.30
C SER A 174 17.59 13.25 2.43
N ILE A 175 17.64 12.20 3.25
CA ILE A 175 16.82 12.11 4.47
C ILE A 175 17.05 13.31 5.40
N CYS A 176 18.25 13.90 5.40
CA CYS A 176 18.54 15.06 6.23
C CYS A 176 17.84 16.32 5.71
N GLU A 177 17.71 16.46 4.39
CA GLU A 177 17.04 17.59 3.78
C GLU A 177 15.52 17.52 4.02
N TRP A 178 14.95 16.30 3.91
CA TRP A 178 13.57 16.03 4.32
C TRP A 178 13.33 16.42 5.79
N ALA A 179 14.26 16.06 6.67
CA ALA A 179 14.16 16.32 8.10
C ALA A 179 14.28 17.81 8.43
N ARG A 180 15.17 18.53 7.73
CA ARG A 180 15.41 19.96 7.90
C ARG A 180 14.25 20.80 7.38
N ASN A 181 13.71 20.45 6.22
CA ASN A 181 12.73 21.28 5.54
C ASN A 181 11.63 20.46 4.85
N LYS A 182 10.39 20.60 5.33
CA LYS A 182 9.22 19.89 4.77
C LYS A 182 8.70 20.52 3.47
N SER A 183 9.18 21.70 3.10
CA SER A 183 8.84 22.38 1.84
C SER A 183 9.93 23.36 1.45
N GLY A 184 10.41 23.31 0.21
CA GLY A 184 11.37 24.32 -0.21
C GLY A 184 12.22 23.95 -1.39
N ILE A 185 13.29 24.72 -1.54
CA ILE A 185 14.21 24.68 -2.66
C ILE A 185 15.33 23.73 -2.30
N LEU A 186 15.43 22.65 -3.06
CA LEU A 186 16.43 21.62 -2.87
C LEU A 186 17.45 21.75 -3.99
N ARG A 187 18.72 21.91 -3.62
CA ARG A 187 19.82 22.01 -4.58
C ARG A 187 20.34 20.63 -4.91
N GLU A 188 20.75 20.43 -6.16
CA GLU A 188 21.44 19.23 -6.55
C GLU A 188 22.83 19.25 -5.90
N TYR A 189 23.21 18.17 -5.24
CA TYR A 189 24.61 18.04 -4.83
C TYR A 189 25.42 17.41 -5.96
N THR A 190 26.58 18.01 -6.24
CA THR A 190 27.57 17.47 -7.18
C THR A 190 28.76 16.96 -6.39
N THR A 191 29.27 15.79 -6.77
CA THR A 191 30.25 14.97 -6.02
C THR A 191 31.66 15.58 -5.87
N ASN A 192 31.86 16.84 -6.29
CA ASN A 192 33.17 17.48 -6.32
C ASN A 192 33.30 18.74 -5.44
N ASN A 193 32.26 19.21 -4.75
CA ASN A 193 32.28 20.50 -4.04
C ASN A 193 31.92 20.38 -2.55
N GLY A 194 32.78 19.72 -1.76
CA GLY A 194 32.80 19.87 -0.29
C GLY A 194 31.40 19.91 0.35
N VAL A 195 30.62 18.86 0.14
CA VAL A 195 29.21 18.85 0.56
C VAL A 195 29.14 19.00 2.07
N ALA A 196 28.43 20.02 2.52
CA ALA A 196 28.24 20.25 3.95
C ALA A 196 27.56 19.02 4.56
N PRO A 197 28.18 18.35 5.55
CA PRO A 197 27.50 17.28 6.26
C PRO A 197 26.23 17.86 6.87
N CYS A 198 25.12 17.17 6.67
CA CYS A 198 23.87 17.49 7.31
C CYS A 198 23.68 16.49 8.45
N SER A 199 23.40 17.00 9.63
CA SER A 199 22.94 16.22 10.77
C SER A 199 21.67 16.88 11.29
N TRP A 200 20.57 16.14 11.32
CA TRP A 200 19.30 16.67 11.76
C TRP A 200 18.54 15.65 12.60
N THR A 201 18.00 16.13 13.72
CA THR A 201 17.19 15.33 14.63
C THR A 201 15.72 15.70 14.41
N PHE A 202 14.89 14.70 14.13
CA PHE A 202 13.46 14.88 13.91
C PHE A 202 12.66 13.84 14.69
N ALA A 203 11.43 14.22 15.04
CA ALA A 203 10.44 13.26 15.49
C ALA A 203 9.75 12.66 14.27
N ASP A 204 9.75 11.33 14.18
CA ASP A 204 9.05 10.59 13.14
C ASP A 204 7.51 10.67 13.34
N MET A 205 6.72 10.04 12.46
CA MET A 205 5.26 10.04 12.59
C MET A 205 4.75 9.38 13.88
N ASN A 206 5.60 8.59 14.52
CA ASN A 206 5.35 7.92 15.78
C ASN A 206 5.87 8.72 16.99
N GLY A 207 6.37 9.94 16.79
CA GLY A 207 6.95 10.78 17.85
C GLY A 207 8.31 10.29 18.36
N GLU A 208 8.90 9.29 17.71
CA GLU A 208 10.23 8.78 18.05
C GLU A 208 11.30 9.68 17.45
N THR A 209 12.31 10.00 18.24
CA THR A 209 13.34 10.95 17.84
C THR A 209 14.46 10.21 17.13
N THR A 210 14.62 10.45 15.83
CA THR A 210 15.70 9.90 15.02
C THR A 210 16.65 11.01 14.59
N THR A 211 17.96 10.72 14.61
CA THR A 211 18.97 11.62 14.04
C THR A 211 19.46 11.04 12.72
N ALA A 212 19.24 11.78 11.64
CA ALA A 212 19.76 11.43 10.33
C ALA A 212 21.03 12.22 10.04
N THR A 213 22.03 11.52 9.51
CA THR A 213 23.28 12.12 9.03
C THR A 213 23.47 11.82 7.56
N GLY A 214 23.97 12.77 6.79
CA GLY A 214 24.16 12.61 5.36
C GLY A 214 24.62 13.88 4.68
N ILE A 215 24.19 14.04 3.43
CA ILE A 215 24.51 15.18 2.58
C ILE A 215 23.25 16.03 2.36
N SER A 216 23.36 17.34 2.18
CA SER A 216 22.18 18.18 1.90
C SER A 216 21.87 18.20 0.40
N GLY A 217 20.57 18.22 0.04
CA GLY A 217 20.10 18.35 -1.34
C GLY A 217 19.47 17.10 -1.97
N TRP A 218 19.36 17.13 -3.30
CA TRP A 218 18.84 16.03 -4.13
C TRP A 218 19.91 15.48 -5.09
N VAL A 219 19.67 14.29 -5.63
CA VAL A 219 20.56 13.61 -6.59
C VAL A 219 19.78 12.87 -7.65
N ALA A 220 20.34 12.82 -8.86
CA ALA A 220 19.86 11.93 -9.91
C ALA A 220 20.33 10.48 -9.64
N LEU A 221 19.41 9.54 -9.50
CA LEU A 221 19.66 8.14 -9.14
C LEU A 221 19.40 7.20 -10.31
N ASP A 222 20.30 6.22 -10.48
CA ASP A 222 20.12 5.10 -11.39
C ASP A 222 19.16 4.09 -10.77
N LEU A 223 17.92 4.08 -11.26
CA LEU A 223 16.85 3.20 -10.77
C LEU A 223 16.97 1.75 -11.25
N MET A 224 17.89 1.44 -12.17
CA MET A 224 18.08 0.11 -12.77
C MET A 224 19.28 -0.65 -12.18
N SER A 225 20.08 0.01 -11.34
CA SER A 225 21.31 -0.55 -10.76
C SER A 225 21.01 -1.46 -9.57
N THR A 226 20.93 -2.77 -9.79
CA THR A 226 21.20 -3.76 -8.71
C THR A 226 22.43 -4.64 -8.97
N SER A 227 23.19 -4.42 -10.06
CA SER A 227 24.34 -5.32 -10.36
C SER A 227 25.44 -4.81 -11.31
N ILE A 228 25.45 -3.54 -11.76
CA ILE A 228 26.44 -3.09 -12.78
C ILE A 228 27.67 -2.46 -12.12
N PRO A 229 28.92 -2.79 -12.51
CA PRO A 229 30.14 -2.13 -12.03
C PRO A 229 30.17 -0.64 -12.39
N ALA A 230 30.66 0.24 -11.51
CA ALA A 230 30.65 1.70 -11.69
C ALA A 230 31.26 2.20 -13.02
N SER A 231 32.23 1.48 -13.58
CA SER A 231 32.87 1.77 -14.88
C SER A 231 32.01 1.43 -16.10
N ALA A 232 30.97 0.60 -15.93
CA ALA A 232 30.02 0.21 -16.97
C ALA A 232 28.66 0.93 -16.83
N ARG A 233 28.50 1.84 -15.86
CA ARG A 233 27.26 2.61 -15.61
C ARG A 233 27.13 3.81 -16.55
N ALA A 234 27.27 3.53 -17.84
CA ALA A 234 26.97 4.46 -18.90
C ALA A 234 25.46 4.51 -19.12
N SER A 235 24.88 5.64 -18.70
CA SER A 235 23.80 6.29 -19.44
C SER A 235 22.42 5.59 -19.45
N VAL A 236 21.64 5.77 -18.38
CA VAL A 236 20.25 5.29 -18.29
C VAL A 236 19.29 6.30 -18.92
N ALA A 237 18.27 5.81 -19.63
CA ALA A 237 17.19 6.64 -20.16
C ALA A 237 16.38 7.27 -19.02
N CYS A 238 15.90 8.51 -19.18
CA CYS A 238 15.02 9.10 -18.18
C CYS A 238 13.66 8.38 -18.20
N PRO A 239 13.17 7.89 -17.06
CA PRO A 239 11.87 7.27 -16.98
C PRO A 239 10.76 8.22 -17.47
N ASN A 240 9.80 7.66 -18.19
CA ASN A 240 8.64 8.39 -18.68
C ASN A 240 7.36 7.89 -18.01
N PRO A 241 6.77 8.64 -17.05
CA PRO A 241 5.58 8.19 -16.32
C PRO A 241 4.36 7.98 -17.23
N ALA A 242 4.36 8.52 -18.45
CA ALA A 242 3.27 8.34 -19.40
C ALA A 242 3.30 6.98 -20.12
N THR A 243 4.45 6.32 -20.19
CA THR A 243 4.65 5.12 -21.01
C THR A 243 5.29 3.95 -20.27
N GLU A 244 5.90 4.20 -19.12
CA GLU A 244 6.69 3.21 -18.38
C GLU A 244 6.13 2.98 -16.97
N SER A 245 6.29 1.74 -16.49
CA SER A 245 6.03 1.38 -15.11
C SER A 245 7.16 1.88 -14.20
N GLY A 246 6.83 2.42 -13.02
CA GLY A 246 7.83 2.88 -12.06
C GLY A 246 8.70 1.75 -11.52
N ALA A 247 9.97 2.06 -11.25
CA ALA A 247 10.92 1.12 -10.66
C ALA A 247 10.48 0.77 -9.23
N TYR A 248 10.38 -0.52 -8.93
CA TYR A 248 10.05 -0.99 -7.59
C TYR A 248 11.30 -1.01 -6.71
N LEU A 249 11.36 -0.07 -5.76
CA LEU A 249 12.49 0.09 -4.86
C LEU A 249 12.11 -0.36 -3.45
N ARG A 250 13.07 -0.92 -2.72
CA ARG A 250 12.91 -1.30 -1.30
C ARG A 250 13.88 -0.51 -0.41
N VAL A 251 13.48 -0.29 0.84
CA VAL A 251 14.37 0.23 1.88
C VAL A 251 15.60 -0.67 2.01
N GLY A 252 16.78 -0.07 2.17
CA GLY A 252 18.06 -0.76 2.25
C GLY A 252 18.75 -0.98 0.90
N TYR A 253 18.09 -0.73 -0.23
CA TYR A 253 18.74 -0.83 -1.55
C TYR A 253 19.80 0.26 -1.72
N GLU A 254 20.89 -0.08 -2.40
CA GLU A 254 21.96 0.84 -2.75
C GLU A 254 21.87 1.22 -4.24
N LEU A 255 21.77 2.52 -4.51
CA LEU A 255 21.60 3.10 -5.85
C LEU A 255 22.82 3.90 -6.27
N SER A 256 23.13 3.80 -7.57
CA SER A 256 24.13 4.61 -8.28
C SER A 256 23.70 6.07 -8.46
N GLN A 257 24.59 7.05 -8.42
CA GLN A 257 24.31 8.34 -9.07
C GLN A 257 24.35 8.19 -10.60
N ILE A 258 23.47 8.88 -11.31
CA ILE A 258 23.51 8.93 -12.79
C ILE A 258 24.68 9.80 -13.25
N THR A 259 25.50 9.26 -14.14
CA THR A 259 26.47 10.07 -14.91
C THR A 259 25.72 10.87 -15.98
N LYS A 260 25.61 12.18 -15.79
CA LYS A 260 24.92 13.09 -16.73
C LYS A 260 25.78 13.36 -17.97
N SER A 261 25.83 12.41 -18.91
CA SER A 261 26.43 12.64 -20.23
C SER A 261 25.54 13.57 -21.07
N GLN A 262 26.14 14.59 -21.69
CA GLN A 262 25.44 15.55 -22.54
C GLN A 262 25.46 15.18 -24.04
N SER A 263 26.11 14.07 -24.43
CA SER A 263 26.40 13.76 -25.83
C SER A 263 25.36 12.91 -26.57
N SER A 264 24.34 12.35 -25.89
CA SER A 264 23.25 11.63 -26.57
C SER A 264 21.88 12.01 -26.01
N GLN A 265 20.91 12.10 -26.92
CA GLN A 265 19.52 12.49 -26.65
C GLN A 265 18.77 11.44 -25.83
N ASP A 266 19.29 10.22 -25.75
CA ASP A 266 18.61 9.08 -25.10
C ASP A 266 18.90 9.01 -23.59
N TYR A 267 19.78 9.86 -23.07
CA TYR A 267 20.28 9.75 -21.70
C TYR A 267 19.63 10.73 -20.73
N CYS A 268 19.62 10.36 -19.45
CA CYS A 268 19.07 11.21 -18.39
C CYS A 268 19.99 12.37 -17.98
N GLY A 269 20.46 13.12 -18.97
CA GLY A 269 21.08 14.43 -18.79
C GLY A 269 20.05 15.51 -18.47
N ASN A 270 20.50 16.69 -18.05
CA ASN A 270 19.63 17.77 -17.59
C ASN A 270 18.57 18.23 -18.61
N GLY A 271 18.88 18.18 -19.92
CA GLY A 271 17.93 18.53 -20.97
C GLY A 271 16.77 17.53 -21.07
N ASN A 272 17.07 16.23 -21.11
CA ASN A 272 16.07 15.17 -21.15
C ASN A 272 15.27 15.12 -19.83
N LEU A 273 15.97 15.20 -18.69
CA LEU A 273 15.33 15.25 -17.37
C LEU A 273 14.35 16.43 -17.28
N ALA A 274 14.72 17.62 -17.73
CA ALA A 274 13.81 18.76 -17.77
C ALA A 274 12.53 18.48 -18.58
N SER A 275 12.67 17.81 -19.73
CA SER A 275 11.50 17.45 -20.55
C SER A 275 10.54 16.49 -19.83
N LYS A 276 11.07 15.56 -19.03
CA LYS A 276 10.27 14.61 -18.26
C LYS A 276 9.70 15.23 -16.98
N MET A 277 10.43 16.15 -16.33
CA MET A 277 9.97 16.82 -15.11
C MET A 277 8.67 17.60 -15.32
N ASN A 278 8.42 18.13 -16.51
CA ASN A 278 7.13 18.75 -16.84
C ASN A 278 5.94 17.82 -16.66
N GLN A 279 6.11 16.51 -16.85
CA GLN A 279 5.04 15.54 -16.67
C GLN A 279 4.76 15.22 -15.19
N TRP A 280 5.71 15.53 -14.32
CA TRP A 280 5.62 15.33 -12.88
C TRP A 280 5.17 16.57 -12.11
N LEU A 281 5.13 17.75 -12.75
CA LEU A 281 4.67 18.98 -12.12
C LEU A 281 3.25 18.82 -11.57
N GLU A 282 3.07 19.35 -10.35
CA GLU A 282 1.85 19.32 -9.54
C GLU A 282 1.34 17.92 -9.17
N ARG A 283 2.09 16.86 -9.48
CA ARG A 283 1.78 15.48 -9.08
C ARG A 283 2.54 15.08 -7.82
N THR A 284 1.91 14.24 -7.00
CA THR A 284 2.56 13.58 -5.87
C THR A 284 3.39 12.41 -6.38
N LEU A 285 4.69 12.46 -6.13
CA LEU A 285 5.67 11.44 -6.50
C LEU A 285 6.10 10.66 -5.26
N TYR A 286 6.38 9.36 -5.41
CA TYR A 286 7.04 8.58 -4.37
C TYR A 286 8.54 8.62 -4.63
N ILE A 287 9.27 9.28 -3.73
CA ILE A 287 10.70 9.49 -3.88
C ILE A 287 11.47 8.77 -2.78
N PRO A 288 12.62 8.16 -3.11
CA PRO A 288 13.49 7.59 -2.11
C PRO A 288 14.17 8.71 -1.32
N LEU A 289 14.12 8.57 0.01
CA LEU A 289 14.97 9.30 0.92
C LEU A 289 16.27 8.52 1.12
N VAL A 290 17.40 9.15 0.81
CA VAL A 290 18.68 8.46 0.76
C VAL A 290 19.68 8.98 1.78
N SER A 291 20.55 8.08 2.24
CA SER A 291 21.82 8.39 2.88
C SER A 291 22.97 8.12 1.90
N THR A 292 24.15 8.67 2.15
CA THR A 292 25.33 8.48 1.29
C THR A 292 26.44 7.82 2.08
N PRO A 293 26.41 6.48 2.22
CA PRO A 293 27.42 5.76 3.00
C PRO A 293 28.82 5.84 2.38
N LYS A 294 28.93 6.08 1.07
CA LYS A 294 30.23 6.12 0.37
C LYS A 294 30.35 7.32 -0.57
N LEU A 295 31.27 8.23 -0.24
CA LEU A 295 31.70 9.34 -1.08
C LEU A 295 32.96 8.92 -1.85
N SER A 296 32.82 8.50 -3.10
CA SER A 296 33.96 8.05 -3.93
C SER A 296 33.85 8.57 -5.36
N GLY A 297 33.94 9.90 -5.53
CA GLY A 297 33.91 10.55 -6.86
C GLY A 297 32.68 10.15 -7.69
N GLN A 298 32.89 9.75 -8.94
CA GLN A 298 31.83 9.28 -9.87
C GLN A 298 31.18 7.95 -9.45
N ALA A 299 31.66 7.29 -8.40
CA ALA A 299 31.10 6.04 -7.85
C ALA A 299 30.44 6.26 -6.47
N THR A 300 29.79 7.41 -6.28
CA THR A 300 29.04 7.70 -5.07
C THR A 300 27.81 6.80 -5.00
N VAL A 301 27.62 6.12 -3.86
CA VAL A 301 26.53 5.16 -3.63
C VAL A 301 25.57 5.71 -2.60
N HIS A 302 24.28 5.56 -2.87
CA HIS A 302 23.19 6.05 -2.03
C HIS A 302 22.36 4.90 -1.49
N ARG A 303 22.21 4.80 -0.18
CA ARG A 303 21.33 3.79 0.43
C ARG A 303 19.95 4.40 0.64
N ILE A 304 18.90 3.70 0.24
CA ILE A 304 17.52 4.09 0.51
C ILE A 304 17.24 3.82 1.99
N GLU A 305 16.97 4.89 2.74
CA GLU A 305 16.60 4.79 4.15
C GLU A 305 15.08 4.73 4.31
N ALA A 306 14.34 5.44 3.45
CA ALA A 306 12.88 5.46 3.51
C ALA A 306 12.30 6.04 2.22
N PHE A 307 10.98 6.22 2.19
CA PHE A 307 10.27 6.88 1.10
C PHE A 307 9.39 8.01 1.60
N ALA A 308 9.20 9.03 0.79
CA ALA A 308 8.26 10.11 1.08
C ALA A 308 7.41 10.45 -0.14
N GLY A 309 6.19 10.92 0.09
CA GLY A 309 5.42 11.63 -0.92
C GLY A 309 6.00 13.02 -1.13
N PHE A 310 6.23 13.42 -2.38
CA PHE A 310 6.73 14.74 -2.73
C PHE A 310 5.95 15.31 -3.90
N LYS A 311 5.31 16.45 -3.70
CA LYS A 311 4.63 17.18 -4.75
C LYS A 311 5.60 18.14 -5.40
N LEU A 312 5.97 17.85 -6.65
CA LEU A 312 6.90 18.69 -7.41
C LEU A 312 6.16 19.94 -7.91
N LEU A 313 6.56 21.11 -7.44
CA LEU A 313 5.92 22.38 -7.79
C LEU A 313 6.74 23.20 -8.80
N GLY A 314 8.06 22.98 -8.86
CA GLY A 314 8.94 23.68 -9.79
C GLY A 314 10.28 22.99 -9.92
N TYR A 315 10.99 23.30 -11.00
CA TYR A 315 12.36 22.82 -11.20
C TYR A 315 13.16 23.81 -12.03
N ALA A 316 14.45 23.81 -11.82
CA ALA A 316 15.41 24.66 -12.48
C ALA A 316 16.66 23.82 -12.74
N LEU A 317 16.88 23.34 -13.97
CA LEU A 317 18.01 22.46 -14.28
C LEU A 317 19.03 23.18 -15.16
N LEU A 318 20.31 22.84 -14.98
CA LEU A 318 21.40 23.39 -15.76
C LEU A 318 21.40 22.87 -17.20
N ARG A 319 21.31 23.75 -18.20
CA ARG A 319 21.37 23.40 -19.62
C ARG A 319 22.66 23.95 -20.24
N GLY A 320 23.41 23.10 -20.96
CA GLY A 320 24.67 23.48 -21.62
C GLY A 320 25.95 23.05 -20.89
N GLN A 321 27.12 23.29 -21.51
CA GLN A 321 28.44 23.00 -20.94
C GLN A 321 29.18 24.28 -20.53
N GLY A 322 29.95 24.19 -19.44
CA GLY A 322 30.86 25.25 -19.01
C GLY A 322 30.15 26.56 -18.67
N ASN A 323 30.78 27.69 -19.01
CA ASN A 323 30.28 29.04 -18.70
C ASN A 323 29.03 29.44 -19.51
N ALA A 324 28.59 28.62 -20.47
CA ALA A 324 27.35 28.81 -21.23
C ALA A 324 26.15 28.08 -20.61
N SER A 325 26.30 27.57 -19.39
CA SER A 325 25.21 26.94 -18.64
C SER A 325 24.10 27.96 -18.36
N THR A 326 22.90 27.70 -18.85
CA THR A 326 21.70 28.47 -18.52
C THR A 326 20.79 27.61 -17.65
N THR A 327 20.34 28.15 -16.52
CA THR A 327 19.34 27.49 -15.69
C THR A 327 17.97 27.68 -16.34
N GLY A 328 17.32 26.58 -16.74
CA GLY A 328 16.01 26.61 -17.38
C GLY A 328 15.05 25.60 -16.75
N GLY A 329 13.77 25.96 -16.68
CA GLY A 329 12.73 25.08 -16.13
C GLY A 329 11.42 25.80 -15.87
N ASN A 330 10.59 25.21 -15.02
CA ASN A 330 9.34 25.82 -14.57
C ASN A 330 9.56 26.49 -13.21
N PHE A 331 9.36 27.80 -13.17
CA PHE A 331 9.60 28.64 -12.00
C PHE A 331 8.25 29.09 -11.40
N PRO A 332 7.92 28.71 -10.16
CA PRO A 332 6.65 29.11 -9.55
C PRO A 332 6.52 30.61 -9.36
N ASN A 333 7.61 31.31 -8.96
CA ASN A 333 7.71 32.78 -8.87
C ASN A 333 9.19 33.23 -8.76
N GLY A 334 9.68 34.05 -9.70
CA GLY A 334 11.01 34.68 -9.62
C GLY A 334 12.22 33.74 -9.74
N ASN A 335 13.43 34.27 -9.50
CA ASN A 335 14.66 33.49 -9.52
C ASN A 335 14.97 32.89 -8.13
N TRP A 336 14.44 31.70 -7.86
CA TRP A 336 14.60 30.98 -6.58
C TRP A 336 15.77 29.99 -6.58
N CYS A 337 16.30 29.63 -7.75
CA CYS A 337 17.46 28.75 -7.87
C CYS A 337 18.69 29.59 -8.28
N PRO A 338 19.81 29.54 -7.54
CA PRO A 338 21.01 30.27 -7.93
C PRO A 338 21.47 29.94 -9.35
N ASN A 339 22.06 30.93 -10.02
CA ASN A 339 22.69 30.73 -11.31
C ASN A 339 23.72 29.60 -11.23
N ASN A 340 23.84 28.81 -12.29
CA ASN A 340 24.76 27.67 -12.37
C ASN A 340 24.50 26.56 -11.34
N THR A 341 23.28 26.46 -10.80
CA THR A 341 22.84 25.31 -9.98
C THR A 341 21.58 24.66 -10.53
N SER A 342 21.44 23.35 -10.29
CA SER A 342 20.18 22.63 -10.51
C SER A 342 19.39 22.60 -9.21
N CYS A 343 18.13 23.00 -9.22
CA CYS A 343 17.24 22.95 -8.07
C CYS A 343 15.90 22.32 -8.41
N ILE A 344 15.29 21.69 -7.42
CA ILE A 344 13.88 21.31 -7.44
C ILE A 344 13.15 22.03 -6.32
N TYR A 345 11.88 22.34 -6.53
CA TYR A 345 11.01 22.97 -5.55
C TYR A 345 9.74 22.15 -5.39
N GLY A 346 9.35 21.92 -4.15
CA GLY A 346 8.16 21.17 -3.84
C GLY A 346 7.90 21.08 -2.34
N GLU A 347 6.89 20.29 -2.01
CA GLU A 347 6.45 20.04 -0.65
C GLU A 347 6.34 18.53 -0.40
N PHE A 348 6.72 18.10 0.80
CA PHE A 348 6.49 16.74 1.22
C PHE A 348 5.06 16.58 1.69
N VAL A 349 4.40 15.53 1.20
CA VAL A 349 3.00 15.23 1.51
C VAL A 349 2.89 13.86 2.17
N SER A 350 2.00 13.75 3.15
CA SER A 350 1.65 12.47 3.75
C SER A 350 0.81 11.68 2.76
N THR A 351 1.23 10.47 2.40
CA THR A 351 0.52 9.65 1.41
C THR A 351 0.76 8.16 1.67
N PHE A 352 0.03 7.32 0.94
CA PHE A 352 0.13 5.87 1.04
C PHE A 352 0.86 5.28 -0.17
N SER A 353 1.70 4.28 0.06
CA SER A 353 2.31 3.49 -1.02
C SER A 353 1.32 2.41 -1.46
N PRO A 354 0.85 2.42 -2.72
CA PRO A 354 0.04 1.32 -3.23
C PRO A 354 0.92 0.06 -3.32
N ASN A 355 0.41 -1.06 -2.79
CA ASN A 355 1.07 -2.37 -2.83
C ASN A 355 2.44 -2.45 -2.15
N SER A 356 2.69 -1.63 -1.12
CA SER A 356 3.87 -1.82 -0.26
C SER A 356 3.54 -2.70 0.94
N GLU A 357 4.51 -3.52 1.31
CA GLU A 357 4.56 -4.15 2.63
C GLU A 357 4.81 -3.10 3.72
N VAL A 358 4.32 -3.38 4.92
CA VAL A 358 4.67 -2.62 6.13
C VAL A 358 6.07 -3.03 6.58
N ASN A 359 6.97 -2.05 6.71
CA ASN A 359 8.31 -2.28 7.23
C ASN A 359 8.24 -2.51 8.75
N THR A 360 8.81 -3.63 9.21
CA THR A 360 8.85 -4.03 10.62
C THR A 360 10.20 -3.74 11.28
N ASP A 361 11.18 -3.20 10.55
CA ASP A 361 12.48 -2.84 11.13
C ASP A 361 12.33 -1.60 12.03
N PRO A 362 12.58 -1.72 13.35
CA PRO A 362 12.44 -0.61 14.28
C PRO A 362 13.47 0.51 14.06
N ASN A 363 14.55 0.25 13.31
CA ASN A 363 15.60 1.24 13.05
C ASN A 363 15.28 2.16 11.87
N VAL A 364 14.23 1.85 11.10
CA VAL A 364 13.87 2.63 9.92
C VAL A 364 12.92 3.76 10.32
N PRO A 365 13.30 5.03 10.13
CA PRO A 365 12.49 6.15 10.58
C PRO A 365 11.16 6.19 9.83
N GLN A 366 10.06 6.40 10.56
CA GLN A 366 8.74 6.51 9.96
C GLN A 366 8.51 7.89 9.34
N VAL A 367 8.71 7.98 8.03
CA VAL A 367 8.66 9.25 7.29
C VAL A 367 7.61 9.18 6.20
N GLY A 368 6.69 10.15 6.17
CA GLY A 368 5.81 10.57 5.05
C GLY A 368 4.97 9.54 4.28
N LEU A 369 5.56 8.43 3.81
CA LEU A 369 4.91 7.36 3.05
C LEU A 369 4.57 6.18 3.95
N GLN A 370 3.29 5.86 4.05
CA GLN A 370 2.82 4.72 4.84
C GLN A 370 2.31 3.58 3.97
N ALA A 371 2.41 2.37 4.49
CA ALA A 371 1.82 1.17 3.92
C ALA A 371 0.70 0.68 4.82
N ILE A 372 -0.31 0.08 4.19
CA ILE A 372 -1.40 -0.62 4.87
C ILE A 372 -1.44 -2.02 4.27
N GLN A 373 -1.53 -3.02 5.14
CA GLN A 373 -1.53 -4.41 4.74
C GLN A 373 -2.56 -5.18 5.56
N LEU A 374 -3.38 -6.00 4.89
CA LEU A 374 -4.20 -7.00 5.58
C LEU A 374 -3.28 -8.08 6.15
N PHE A 375 -3.58 -8.56 7.35
CA PHE A 375 -2.95 -9.80 7.80
C PHE A 375 -3.38 -10.91 6.83
N GLN A 376 -2.41 -11.69 6.35
CA GLN A 376 -2.74 -12.88 5.59
C GLN A 376 -3.34 -13.88 6.56
N ASP A 377 -4.67 -13.92 6.61
CA ASP A 377 -5.34 -15.11 7.09
C ASP A 377 -4.98 -16.19 6.08
N TYR A 378 -4.19 -17.18 6.52
CA TYR A 378 -3.99 -18.39 5.74
C TYR A 378 -5.38 -18.97 5.49
N GLU A 379 -5.91 -18.78 4.29
CA GLU A 379 -7.00 -19.62 3.79
C GLU A 379 -6.44 -21.05 3.80
N GLN A 380 -6.81 -21.83 4.81
CA GLN A 380 -6.63 -23.28 4.81
C GLN A 380 -7.83 -23.94 4.15
#